data_AF-W1Y0C2-F1
#
_entry.id   AF-W1Y0C2-F1
#
_cell.length_a   1.000
_cell.length_b   1.000
_cell.length_c   1.000
_cell.angle_alpha   90.00
_cell.angle_beta   90.00
_cell.angle_gamma   90.00
#
_symmetry.space_group_name_H-M   'P 1'
#
loop_
_entity.id
_entity.type
_entity.pdbx_description
1 polymer ?
#
loop_
_entity_poly.entity_id
_entity_poly.type
_entity_poly.pdbx_seq_one_letter_code
_entity_poly.pdbx_strand_id
1 'polypeptide(L)'
;IFERGSRLVDKLIIAVSSNPNKNSLFSMEERVEMIRNSVKHIPNVEIDCTGGLLNEYVKSKNATIIIRGLRALSDFEYEFQRALFAKYLDD
;
A
#
# COMPACT_ATOMS: atom_id res chain seq x y z
N ILE A 1 -0.72 11.59 -0.82
CA ILE A 1 -0.81 10.47 -1.80
C ILE A 1 -2.21 9.87 -1.80
N PHE A 2 -2.79 9.50 -0.64
CA PHE A 2 -4.13 8.91 -0.58
C PHE A 2 -5.21 9.74 -1.28
N GLU A 3 -5.32 11.04 -0.99
CA GLU A 3 -6.30 11.92 -1.67
C GLU A 3 -6.12 12.03 -3.19
N ARG A 4 -4.88 11.93 -3.67
CA ARG A 4 -4.59 11.96 -5.10
C ARG A 4 -4.92 10.63 -5.75
N GLY A 5 -4.51 9.53 -5.10
CA GLY A 5 -4.76 8.18 -5.57
C GLY A 5 -6.25 7.85 -5.60
N SER A 6 -7.01 8.30 -4.60
CA SER A 6 -8.45 8.03 -4.50
C SER A 6 -9.27 8.66 -5.63
N ARG A 7 -8.74 9.70 -6.30
CA ARG A 7 -9.35 10.32 -7.48
C ARG A 7 -9.07 9.59 -8.79
N LEU A 8 -8.18 8.60 -8.78
CA LEU A 8 -7.77 7.85 -9.98
C LEU A 8 -8.40 6.46 -10.08
N VAL A 9 -9.08 6.01 -9.03
CA VAL A 9 -9.64 4.67 -8.90
C VAL A 9 -11.01 4.72 -8.27
N ASP A 10 -11.86 3.74 -8.58
CA ASP A 10 -13.18 3.63 -7.95
C ASP A 10 -13.07 3.30 -6.47
N LYS A 11 -12.10 2.45 -6.09
CA LYS A 11 -11.82 2.04 -4.71
C LYS A 11 -10.33 2.06 -4.43
N LEU A 12 -9.92 2.70 -3.33
CA LEU A 12 -8.54 2.74 -2.87
C LEU A 12 -8.39 1.89 -1.59
N ILE A 13 -7.59 0.84 -1.64
CA ILE A 13 -7.26 0.03 -0.45
C ILE A 13 -5.90 0.49 0.09
N ILE A 14 -5.88 0.97 1.34
CA ILE A 14 -4.65 1.27 2.08
C ILE A 14 -4.24 0.01 2.84
N ALA A 15 -3.27 -0.71 2.29
CA ALA A 15 -2.72 -1.93 2.89
C ALA A 15 -1.64 -1.61 3.94
N VAL A 16 -1.95 -1.85 5.20
CA VAL A 16 -1.01 -1.70 6.32
C VAL A 16 -0.23 -3.01 6.47
N SER A 17 1.04 -2.98 6.05
CA SER A 17 1.90 -4.15 6.09
C SER A 17 2.53 -4.35 7.49
N SER A 18 2.49 -5.61 7.97
CA SER A 18 3.35 -6.06 9.06
C SER A 18 4.72 -6.41 8.50
N ASN A 19 5.78 -6.07 9.25
CA ASN A 19 7.14 -6.46 8.90
C ASN A 19 7.80 -7.03 10.15
N PRO A 20 7.97 -8.36 10.24
CA PRO A 20 8.55 -8.99 11.42
C PRO A 20 10.04 -8.61 11.63
N ASN A 21 10.72 -8.15 10.58
CA ASN A 21 12.12 -7.72 10.63
C ASN A 21 12.27 -6.27 11.11
N LYS A 22 11.19 -5.58 11.50
CA LYS A 22 11.21 -4.21 11.99
C LYS A 22 10.46 -4.08 13.31
N ASN A 23 11.15 -3.56 14.31
CA ASN A 23 10.51 -3.11 15.55
C ASN A 23 9.73 -1.82 15.26
N SER A 24 8.43 -1.95 15.05
CA SER A 24 7.54 -0.81 14.80
C SER A 24 7.28 -0.06 16.11
N LEU A 25 7.32 1.27 16.06
CA LEU A 25 7.02 2.12 17.23
C LEU A 25 5.56 1.98 17.70
N PHE A 26 4.64 1.77 16.75
CA PHE A 26 3.21 1.62 16.99
C PHE A 26 2.76 0.21 16.62
N SER A 27 1.76 -0.30 17.33
CA SER A 27 1.09 -1.56 17.00
C SER A 27 0.37 -1.48 15.65
N MET A 28 -0.04 -2.63 15.11
CA MET A 28 -0.81 -2.67 13.88
C MET A 28 -2.14 -1.90 14.03
N GLU A 29 -2.81 -2.12 15.15
CA GLU A 29 -4.09 -1.51 15.51
C GLU A 29 -3.97 0.00 15.62
N GLU A 30 -2.93 0.49 16.31
CA GLU A 30 -2.65 1.93 16.43
C GLU A 30 -2.43 2.57 15.06
N ARG A 31 -1.62 1.93 14.20
CA ARG A 31 -1.36 2.43 12.84
C ARG A 31 -2.63 2.48 11.99
N VAL A 32 -3.46 1.44 12.05
CA VAL A 32 -4.75 1.40 11.35
C VAL A 32 -5.65 2.53 11.84
N GLU A 33 -5.73 2.76 13.15
CA GLU A 33 -6.58 3.80 13.71
C GLU A 33 -6.08 5.21 13.35
N MET A 34 -4.77 5.45 13.38
CA MET A 34 -4.20 6.71 12.91
C MET A 34 -4.51 6.98 11.43
N ILE A 35 -4.39 5.97 10.57
CA ILE A 35 -4.73 6.08 9.15
C ILE A 35 -6.23 6.34 9.00
N ARG A 36 -7.08 5.58 9.70
CA ARG A 36 -8.54 5.73 9.68
C ARG A 36 -8.95 7.14 10.01
N ASN A 37 -8.39 7.72 11.07
CA ASN A 37 -8.64 9.11 11.45
C ASN A 37 -8.17 10.12 10.40
N SER A 38 -7.07 9.84 9.70
CA SER A 38 -6.48 10.73 8.70
C SER A 38 -7.18 10.72 7.34
N VAL A 39 -8.01 9.72 7.06
CA VAL A 39 -8.67 9.54 5.74
C VAL A 39 -10.19 9.52 5.82
N LYS A 40 -10.80 9.88 6.96
CA LYS A 40 -12.27 9.88 7.15
C LYS A 40 -13.03 10.69 6.09
N HIS A 41 -12.40 11.72 5.53
CA HIS A 41 -12.98 12.59 4.51
C HIS A 41 -12.93 12.01 3.10
N ILE A 42 -12.31 10.84 2.89
CA ILE A 42 -12.14 10.21 1.58
C ILE A 42 -13.09 9.00 1.48
N PRO A 43 -14.22 9.11 0.77
CA PRO A 43 -15.34 8.17 0.89
C PRO A 43 -15.07 6.79 0.27
N ASN A 44 -14.13 6.67 -0.66
CA ASN A 44 -13.83 5.44 -1.39
C ASN A 44 -12.55 4.74 -0.89
N VAL A 45 -12.15 5.00 0.35
CA VAL A 45 -10.97 4.37 0.98
C VAL A 45 -11.39 3.23 1.90
N GLU A 46 -10.75 2.07 1.71
CA GLU A 46 -10.76 0.95 2.66
C GLU A 46 -9.37 0.82 3.29
N ILE A 47 -9.32 0.46 4.57
CA ILE A 47 -8.07 0.18 5.27
C ILE A 47 -8.07 -1.30 5.61
N ASP A 48 -6.99 -1.97 5.28
CA ASP A 48 -6.83 -3.40 5.50
C ASP A 48 -5.39 -3.72 5.90
N CYS A 49 -5.18 -4.88 6.52
CA CYS A 49 -3.88 -5.31 7.01
C CYS A 49 -3.36 -6.49 6.18
N THR A 50 -2.05 -6.55 5.98
CA THR A 50 -1.42 -7.68 5.28
C THR A 50 -0.07 -8.04 5.89
N GLY A 51 0.23 -9.33 5.99
CA GLY A 51 1.54 -9.84 6.41
C GLY A 51 2.25 -10.69 5.36
N GLY A 52 1.63 -10.88 4.20
CA GLY A 52 2.14 -11.72 3.11
C GLY A 52 2.84 -10.91 2.02
N LEU A 53 3.12 -11.58 0.90
CA LEU A 53 3.69 -10.94 -0.27
C LEU A 53 2.67 -9.98 -0.89
N LEU A 54 3.17 -8.83 -1.36
CA LEU A 54 2.32 -7.79 -1.93
C LEU A 54 1.59 -8.26 -3.20
N ASN A 55 2.24 -9.05 -4.06
CA ASN A 55 1.64 -9.57 -5.29
C ASN A 55 0.46 -10.50 -4.99
N GLU A 56 0.60 -11.40 -4.02
CA GLU A 56 -0.48 -12.28 -3.57
C GLU A 56 -1.63 -11.47 -2.98
N TYR A 57 -1.33 -10.46 -2.16
CA TYR A 57 -2.34 -9.58 -1.59
C TYR A 57 -3.11 -8.82 -2.68
N VAL A 58 -2.40 -8.22 -3.65
CA VAL A 58 -3.00 -7.51 -4.79
C VAL A 58 -3.91 -8.45 -5.60
N LYS A 59 -3.46 -9.68 -5.89
CA LYS A 59 -4.28 -10.72 -6.55
C LYS A 59 -5.52 -11.07 -5.74
N SER A 60 -5.39 -11.32 -4.44
CA SER A 60 -6.51 -11.67 -3.55
C SER A 60 -7.59 -10.59 -3.46
N LYS A 61 -7.22 -9.32 -3.69
CA LYS A 61 -8.14 -8.18 -3.67
C LYS A 61 -8.64 -7.82 -5.07
N ASN A 62 -8.23 -8.53 -6.11
CA ASN A 62 -8.46 -8.19 -7.51
C ASN A 62 -8.06 -6.73 -7.82
N ALA A 63 -7.00 -6.25 -7.17
CA ALA A 63 -6.52 -4.89 -7.38
C ALA A 63 -5.71 -4.82 -8.68
N THR A 64 -5.97 -3.79 -9.49
CA THR A 64 -5.38 -3.64 -10.82
C THR A 64 -4.18 -2.70 -10.86
N ILE A 65 -4.02 -1.85 -9.83
CA ILE A 65 -3.01 -0.80 -9.77
C ILE A 65 -2.41 -0.73 -8.36
N ILE A 66 -1.08 -0.60 -8.29
CA ILE A 66 -0.35 -0.28 -7.06
C ILE A 66 0.07 1.19 -7.13
N ILE A 67 -0.35 2.01 -6.16
CA ILE A 67 0.03 3.42 -6.07
C ILE A 67 1.16 3.58 -5.04
N ARG A 68 2.29 4.13 -5.47
CA ARG A 68 3.47 4.41 -4.62
C ARG A 68 3.78 5.90 -4.61
N GLY A 69 4.15 6.43 -3.45
CA GLY A 69 4.70 7.78 -3.34
C GLY A 69 6.22 7.73 -3.29
N LEU A 70 6.88 8.45 -4.19
CA LEU A 70 8.33 8.60 -4.23
C LEU A 70 8.71 9.99 -3.68
N ARG A 71 9.76 10.08 -2.87
CA ARG A 71 10.21 11.36 -2.26
C ARG A 71 11.62 11.73 -2.71
N ALA A 72 12.49 10.75 -2.91
CA ALA A 72 13.85 10.92 -3.38
C ALA A 72 14.16 10.02 -4.58
N LEU A 73 15.27 10.31 -5.27
CA LEU A 73 15.73 9.50 -6.41
C LEU A 73 15.98 8.04 -6.02
N SER A 74 16.52 7.80 -4.83
CA SER A 74 16.74 6.44 -4.32
C SER A 74 15.45 5.63 -4.16
N ASP A 75 14.32 6.28 -3.84
CA ASP A 75 13.03 5.59 -3.79
C ASP A 75 12.63 5.09 -5.17
N PHE A 76 12.89 5.90 -6.21
CA PHE A 76 12.60 5.52 -7.59
C PHE A 76 13.41 4.30 -8.02
N GLU A 77 14.72 4.29 -7.80
CA GLU A 77 15.57 3.16 -8.20
C GLU A 77 15.11 1.84 -7.55
N TYR A 78 14.85 1.88 -6.24
CA TYR A 78 14.37 0.73 -5.48
C TYR A 78 12.99 0.25 -5.96
N GLU A 79 12.01 1.16 -6.08
CA GLU A 79 10.66 0.79 -6.52
C GLU A 79 10.62 0.38 -7.99
N PHE A 80 11.46 0.95 -8.85
CA PHE A 80 11.56 0.59 -10.26
C PHE A 80 12.04 -0.86 -10.44
N GLN A 81 13.10 -1.24 -9.74
CA GLN A 81 13.56 -2.64 -9.73
C GLN A 81 12.46 -3.58 -9.24
N ARG A 82 11.79 -3.25 -8.13
CA ARG A 82 10.70 -4.07 -7.58
C ARG A 82 9.51 -4.20 -8.53
N ALA A 83 9.15 -3.14 -9.24
CA ALA A 83 8.08 -3.17 -10.23
C ALA A 83 8.41 -4.12 -11.38
N LEU A 84 9.66 -4.11 -11.87
CA LEU A 84 10.12 -5.04 -12.91
C LEU A 84 10.08 -6.49 -12.43
N PHE A 85 10.56 -6.77 -11.22
CA PHE A 85 10.49 -8.12 -10.63
C PHE A 85 9.06 -8.61 -10.43
N ALA A 86 8.16 -7.75 -9.94
CA ALA A 86 6.76 -8.12 -9.75
C ALA A 86 6.10 -8.49 -11.09
N LYS A 87 6.36 -7.71 -12.14
CA LYS A 87 5.87 -7.99 -13.49
C LYS A 87 6.38 -9.34 -14.01
N TYR A 88 7.67 -9.62 -13.85
CA TYR A 88 8.28 -10.89 -14.28
C TYR A 88 7.67 -12.12 -13.58
N LEU A 89 7.22 -11.99 -12.32
CA LEU A 89 6.61 -13.10 -11.57
C LEU A 89 5.12 -13.29 -11.85
N ASP A 90 4.47 -12.30 -12.47
CA ASP A 90 3.06 -12.36 -12.85
C ASP A 90 2.85 -12.82 -14.31
N ASP A 91 3.92 -12.81 -15.11
CA ASP A 91 4.04 -13.45 -16.44
C ASP A 91 4.46 -14.94 -16.30
#